data_AF-A0A8C4SGS4-F1
#
_entry.id   AF-A0A8C4SGS4-F1
#
_cell.length_a   1.000
_cell.length_b   1.000
_cell.length_c   1.000
_cell.angle_alpha   90.00
_cell.angle_beta   90.00
_cell.angle_gamma   90.00
#
_symmetry.space_group_name_H-M   'P 1'
#
loop_
_entity.id
_entity.type
_entity.pdbx_description
1 polymer ?
#
loop_
_entity_poly.entity_id
_entity_poly.type
_entity_poly.pdbx_seq_one_letter_code
_entity_poly.pdbx_strand_id
1 'polypeptide(L)'
;MYEISTKTYRMRFHSLEWEEGQSPKELITLLKELCTKWLQPQKHSIDQIIDFILLEQLLQVFDVKLRTWVEEHRPKTSKEAMELAEVFLAAHCPRNLRKEDKVIQRPRTTAKPTGIYPWAY
;
A
#
# COMPACT_ATOMS: atom_id res chain seq x y z
N MET A 1 -11.27 -2.34 -30.40
CA MET A 1 -10.53 -3.44 -29.73
C MET A 1 -10.88 -3.38 -28.27
N TYR A 2 -11.58 -4.38 -27.73
CA TYR A 2 -11.85 -4.47 -26.30
C TYR A 2 -10.53 -4.80 -25.60
N GLU A 3 -9.86 -3.79 -25.04
CA GLU A 3 -8.79 -4.02 -24.09
C GLU A 3 -9.39 -4.85 -22.94
N ILE A 4 -9.06 -6.13 -22.88
CA ILE A 4 -9.15 -6.87 -21.62
C ILE A 4 -8.22 -6.09 -20.67
N SER A 5 -8.84 -5.26 -19.82
CA SER A 5 -8.17 -4.23 -19.04
C SER A 5 -7.08 -4.84 -18.18
N THR A 6 -5.95 -4.15 -18.01
CA THR A 6 -4.90 -4.47 -17.02
C THR A 6 -5.49 -4.79 -15.64
N LYS A 7 -6.64 -4.18 -15.28
CA LYS A 7 -7.43 -4.50 -14.09
C LYS A 7 -7.91 -5.95 -14.03
N THR A 8 -8.34 -6.54 -15.15
CA THR A 8 -8.80 -7.94 -15.21
C THR A 8 -7.66 -8.92 -14.97
N TYR A 9 -6.47 -8.69 -15.57
CA TYR A 9 -5.30 -9.53 -15.32
C TYR A 9 -4.80 -9.42 -13.89
N ARG A 10 -4.80 -8.20 -13.33
CA ARG A 10 -4.52 -7.96 -11.92
C ARG A 10 -5.44 -8.76 -11.01
N MET A 11 -6.77 -8.67 -11.22
CA MET A 11 -7.73 -9.39 -10.41
C MET A 11 -7.52 -10.90 -10.47
N ARG A 12 -7.30 -11.46 -11.67
CA ARG A 12 -7.03 -12.89 -11.85
C ARG A 12 -5.71 -13.33 -11.22
N PHE A 13 -4.68 -12.48 -11.23
CA PHE A 13 -3.40 -12.78 -10.59
C PHE A 13 -3.56 -12.95 -9.08
N HIS A 14 -4.30 -12.04 -8.44
CA HIS A 14 -4.53 -12.08 -6.99
C HIS A 14 -5.60 -13.08 -6.54
N SER A 15 -6.55 -13.43 -7.42
CA SER A 15 -7.58 -14.45 -7.16
C SER A 15 -7.14 -15.85 -7.57
N LEU A 16 -5.88 -16.05 -7.94
CA LEU A 16 -5.41 -17.34 -8.39
C LEU A 16 -5.25 -18.27 -7.19
N GLU A 17 -5.95 -19.40 -7.21
CA GLU A 17 -5.91 -20.40 -6.15
C GLU A 17 -5.26 -21.69 -6.64
N TRP A 18 -4.77 -22.50 -5.69
CA TRP A 18 -4.24 -23.82 -5.99
C TRP A 18 -5.38 -24.78 -6.31
N GLU A 19 -5.36 -25.39 -7.50
CA GLU A 19 -6.34 -26.41 -7.89
C GLU A 19 -5.84 -27.82 -7.55
N GLU A 20 -6.71 -28.65 -6.98
CA GLU A 20 -6.37 -30.04 -6.65
C GLU A 20 -6.08 -30.83 -7.93
N GLY A 21 -4.85 -31.33 -8.06
CA GLY A 21 -4.37 -32.02 -9.27
C GLY A 21 -3.53 -31.14 -10.21
N GLN A 22 -3.44 -29.83 -9.96
CA GLN A 22 -2.52 -28.95 -10.70
C GLN A 22 -1.06 -29.21 -10.29
N SER A 23 -0.14 -29.15 -11.24
CA SER A 23 1.29 -29.19 -10.93
C SER A 23 1.81 -27.80 -10.50
N PRO A 24 2.80 -27.71 -9.61
CA PRO A 24 3.42 -26.42 -9.24
C PRO A 24 4.02 -25.66 -10.43
N LYS A 25 4.43 -26.39 -11.48
CA LYS A 25 4.97 -25.81 -12.71
C LYS A 25 3.88 -25.08 -13.51
N GLU A 26 2.70 -25.66 -13.61
CA GLU A 26 1.55 -25.03 -14.28
C GLU A 26 1.11 -23.77 -13.54
N LEU A 27 1.03 -23.84 -12.20
CA LEU A 27 0.70 -22.68 -11.37
C LEU A 27 1.67 -21.51 -11.60
N ILE A 28 2.98 -21.76 -11.51
CA ILE A 28 4.00 -20.72 -11.74
C ILE A 28 3.94 -20.16 -13.17
N THR A 29 3.66 -21.02 -14.15
CA THR A 29 3.53 -20.58 -15.54
C THR A 29 2.36 -19.61 -15.70
N LEU A 30 1.21 -19.96 -15.11
CA LEU A 30 0.02 -19.12 -15.13
C LEU A 30 0.21 -17.80 -14.36
N LEU A 31 0.82 -17.84 -13.17
CA LEU A 31 1.19 -16.64 -12.40
C LEU A 31 2.08 -15.70 -13.22
N LYS A 32 3.10 -16.24 -13.89
CA LYS A 32 4.00 -15.46 -14.75
C LYS A 32 3.27 -14.80 -15.91
N GLU A 33 2.38 -15.53 -16.57
CA GLU A 33 1.58 -14.98 -17.66
C GLU A 33 0.66 -13.85 -17.21
N LEU A 34 -0.07 -14.06 -16.11
CA LEU A 34 -0.97 -13.05 -15.55
C LEU A 34 -0.21 -11.80 -15.09
N CYS A 35 0.90 -11.99 -14.37
CA CYS A 35 1.77 -10.90 -13.93
C CYS A 35 2.34 -10.10 -15.11
N THR A 36 2.81 -10.79 -16.15
CA THR A 36 3.33 -10.13 -17.37
C THR A 36 2.25 -9.35 -18.10
N LYS A 37 1.03 -9.90 -18.22
CA LYS A 37 -0.11 -9.21 -18.87
C LYS A 37 -0.64 -8.04 -18.05
N TRP A 38 -0.55 -8.11 -16.72
CA TRP A 38 -0.90 -7.03 -15.81
C TRP A 38 0.12 -5.89 -15.85
N LEU A 39 1.39 -6.17 -15.54
CA LEU A 39 2.43 -5.15 -15.37
C LEU A 39 3.07 -4.72 -16.70
N GLN A 40 2.95 -5.53 -17.75
CA GLN A 40 3.49 -5.26 -19.09
C GLN A 40 4.94 -4.72 -19.05
N PRO A 41 5.91 -5.46 -18.48
CA PRO A 41 7.27 -4.98 -18.26
C PRO A 41 8.02 -4.62 -19.54
N GLN A 42 7.52 -5.03 -20.72
CA GLN A 42 8.07 -4.61 -22.01
C GLN A 42 7.70 -3.16 -22.38
N LYS A 43 6.67 -2.59 -21.75
CA LYS A 43 6.14 -1.24 -22.02
C LYS A 43 6.40 -0.26 -20.88
N HIS A 44 6.67 -0.76 -19.68
CA HIS A 44 6.82 0.04 -18.47
C HIS A 44 8.24 -0.04 -17.91
N SER A 45 8.74 1.09 -17.42
CA SER A 45 9.97 1.12 -16.65
C SER A 45 9.79 0.42 -15.29
N ILE A 46 10.90 0.08 -14.63
CA ILE A 46 10.88 -0.47 -13.27
C ILE A 46 10.11 0.46 -12.32
N ASP A 47 10.35 1.77 -12.41
CA ASP A 47 9.67 2.76 -11.57
C ASP A 47 8.15 2.77 -11.78
N GLN A 48 7.70 2.62 -13.03
CA GLN A 48 6.27 2.51 -13.35
C GLN A 48 5.67 1.21 -12.80
N ILE A 49 6.40 0.09 -12.89
CA ILE A 49 5.98 -1.19 -12.30
C ILE A 49 5.83 -1.06 -10.78
N ILE A 50 6.82 -0.45 -10.13
CA ILE A 50 6.77 -0.17 -8.69
C ILE A 50 5.56 0.71 -8.37
N ASP A 51 5.35 1.78 -9.12
CA ASP A 51 4.23 2.69 -8.90
C ASP A 51 2.86 2.00 -9.04
N PHE A 52 2.69 1.06 -9.98
CA PHE A 52 1.45 0.26 -10.07
C PHE A 52 1.20 -0.59 -8.83
N ILE A 53 2.25 -1.21 -8.30
CA ILE A 53 2.18 -2.02 -7.08
C ILE A 53 1.88 -1.12 -5.87
N LEU A 54 2.54 0.04 -5.78
CA LEU A 54 2.30 1.01 -4.72
C LEU A 54 0.88 1.55 -4.77
N LEU A 55 0.37 1.89 -5.95
CA LEU A 55 -1.02 2.34 -6.13
C LEU A 55 -2.01 1.25 -5.69
N GLU A 56 -1.78 0.00 -6.10
CA GLU A 56 -2.58 -1.12 -5.63
C GLU A 56 -2.58 -1.21 -4.10
N GLN A 57 -1.41 -1.23 -3.49
CA GLN A 57 -1.26 -1.39 -2.04
C GLN A 57 -1.90 -0.22 -1.30
N LEU A 58 -1.71 1.00 -1.78
CA LEU A 58 -2.26 2.22 -1.19
C LEU A 58 -3.78 2.16 -1.13
N LEU A 59 -4.43 1.75 -2.22
CA LEU A 59 -5.88 1.59 -2.25
C LEU A 59 -6.37 0.45 -1.35
N GLN A 60 -5.59 -0.61 -1.15
CA GLN A 60 -5.96 -1.71 -0.25
C GLN A 60 -5.90 -1.33 1.23
N VAL A 61 -4.98 -0.46 1.63
CA VAL A 61 -4.81 -0.05 3.04
C VAL A 61 -5.78 1.04 3.47
N PHE A 62 -6.39 1.77 2.53
CA PHE A 62 -7.40 2.79 2.83
C PHE A 62 -8.68 2.17 3.39
N ASP A 63 -9.30 2.87 4.34
CA ASP A 63 -10.64 2.52 4.80
C ASP A 63 -11.65 2.68 3.67
N VAL A 64 -12.80 2.01 3.78
CA VAL A 64 -13.79 1.93 2.70
C VAL A 64 -14.20 3.32 2.18
N LYS A 65 -14.37 4.32 3.06
CA LYS A 65 -14.80 5.66 2.65
C LYS A 65 -13.73 6.38 1.84
N LEU A 66 -12.51 6.42 2.36
CA LEU A 66 -11.38 7.04 1.69
C LEU A 66 -11.10 6.34 0.35
N ARG A 67 -11.08 5.01 0.36
CA ARG A 67 -10.85 4.19 -0.83
C ARG A 67 -11.87 4.47 -1.92
N THR A 68 -13.17 4.43 -1.60
CA THR A 68 -14.24 4.68 -2.59
C THR A 68 -14.07 6.06 -3.22
N TRP A 69 -13.82 7.09 -2.40
CA TRP A 69 -13.63 8.44 -2.90
C TRP A 69 -12.40 8.55 -3.81
N VAL A 70 -11.27 7.95 -3.44
CA VAL A 70 -10.05 7.96 -4.27
C VAL A 70 -10.27 7.15 -5.56
N GLU A 71 -10.91 5.99 -5.51
CA GLU A 71 -11.18 5.16 -6.70
C GLU A 71 -12.14 5.84 -7.70
N GLU A 72 -13.10 6.64 -7.23
CA GLU A 72 -14.00 7.43 -8.09
C GLU A 72 -13.23 8.41 -8.98
N HIS A 73 -12.11 8.94 -8.50
CA HIS A 73 -11.24 9.87 -9.22
C HIS A 73 -10.24 9.16 -10.16
N ARG A 74 -10.20 7.81 -10.14
CA ARG A 74 -9.39 6.96 -11.04
C ARG A 74 -7.91 7.38 -11.16
N PRO A 75 -7.17 7.47 -10.04
CA PRO A 75 -5.76 7.83 -10.07
C PRO A 75 -4.96 6.85 -10.94
N LYS A 76 -4.02 7.38 -11.70
CA LYS A 76 -3.10 6.59 -12.54
C LYS A 76 -1.79 6.27 -11.85
N THR A 77 -1.46 7.01 -10.79
CA THR A 77 -0.20 6.89 -10.04
C THR A 77 -0.44 6.84 -8.54
N SER A 78 0.49 6.25 -7.79
CA SER A 78 0.42 6.22 -6.32
C SER A 78 0.44 7.62 -5.72
N LYS A 79 1.20 8.54 -6.34
CA LYS A 79 1.26 9.96 -5.96
C LYS A 79 -0.09 10.65 -6.09
N GLU A 80 -0.77 10.49 -7.23
CA GLU A 80 -2.09 11.08 -7.45
C GLU A 80 -3.12 10.55 -6.45
N ALA A 81 -3.10 9.24 -6.17
CA ALA A 81 -3.95 8.63 -5.15
C ALA A 81 -3.68 9.17 -3.74
N MET A 82 -2.43 9.43 -3.40
CA MET A 82 -2.04 10.03 -2.12
C MET A 82 -2.51 11.49 -2.00
N GLU A 83 -2.31 12.31 -3.03
CA GLU A 83 -2.78 13.70 -3.05
C GLU A 83 -4.30 13.78 -2.89
N LEU A 84 -5.03 12.91 -3.59
CA LEU A 84 -6.48 12.73 -3.43
C LEU A 84 -6.84 12.34 -1.99
N ALA A 85 -6.14 11.38 -1.42
CA ALA A 85 -6.39 10.95 -0.05
C ALA A 85 -6.19 12.08 0.97
N GLU A 86 -5.14 12.88 0.82
CA GLU A 86 -4.89 14.05 1.67
C GLU A 86 -6.02 15.09 1.57
N VAL A 87 -6.52 15.35 0.36
CA VAL A 87 -7.66 16.26 0.15
C VAL A 87 -8.91 15.74 0.87
N PHE A 88 -9.23 14.45 0.74
CA PHE A 88 -10.37 13.85 1.43
C PHE A 88 -10.23 13.97 2.95
N LEU A 89 -9.06 13.62 3.49
CA LEU A 89 -8.78 13.69 4.92
C LEU A 89 -8.82 15.13 5.44
N ALA A 90 -8.33 16.11 4.70
CA ALA A 90 -8.40 17.52 5.09
C ALA A 90 -9.84 18.03 5.18
N ALA A 91 -10.75 17.51 4.34
CA ALA A 91 -12.16 17.87 4.32
C ALA A 91 -13.00 17.10 5.36
N HIS A 92 -12.66 15.84 5.65
CA HIS A 92 -13.50 14.94 6.44
C HIS A 92 -12.95 14.58 7.82
N CYS A 93 -11.67 14.84 8.10
CA CYS A 93 -11.13 14.79 9.46
C CYS A 93 -11.15 16.20 10.07
N PRO A 94 -11.98 16.48 11.10
CA PRO A 94 -11.88 17.75 11.80
C PRO A 94 -10.46 17.88 12.38
N ARG A 95 -9.88 19.07 12.21
CA ARG A 95 -8.49 19.47 12.51
C ARG A 95 -8.12 19.43 14.02
N ASN A 96 -8.69 18.50 14.78
CA ASN A 96 -8.71 18.47 16.25
C ASN A 96 -7.89 17.33 16.89
N LEU A 97 -6.93 16.75 16.17
CA LEU A 97 -5.90 15.87 16.76
C LEU A 97 -4.49 16.51 16.78
N ARG A 98 -4.40 17.83 16.61
CA ARG A 98 -3.20 18.62 16.95
C ARG A 98 -3.46 19.41 18.24
N LYS A 99 -3.71 18.72 19.35
CA LYS A 99 -3.65 19.29 20.70
C LYS A 99 -2.97 18.30 21.63
N GLU A 100 -1.65 18.22 21.53
CA GLU A 100 -0.75 17.96 22.67
C GLU A 100 0.54 18.78 22.47
N ASP A 101 0.44 20.10 22.33
CA ASP A 101 1.00 20.98 23.36
C ASP A 101 0.48 20.66 24.77
N LYS A 102 0.92 19.53 25.33
CA LYS A 102 0.98 19.40 26.79
C LYS A 102 2.27 20.04 27.27
N VAL A 103 2.17 21.35 27.45
CA VAL A 103 2.83 22.07 28.54
C VAL A 103 2.59 21.28 29.83
N ILE A 104 3.56 20.46 30.25
CA ILE A 104 3.75 20.11 31.66
C ILE A 104 5.20 20.44 31.98
N GLN A 105 5.42 21.64 32.50
CA GLN A 105 6.62 21.94 33.25
C GLN A 105 6.61 21.15 34.58
N ARG A 106 7.60 20.27 34.73
CA ARG A 106 8.53 20.08 35.88
C ARG A 106 8.00 19.38 37.16
N PRO A 107 8.87 18.65 37.94
CA PRO A 107 10.24 19.05 38.29
C PRO A 107 11.37 18.03 38.10
N ARG A 108 12.60 18.57 38.12
CA ARG A 108 13.87 17.86 38.36
C ARG A 108 13.80 17.16 39.73
N THR A 109 14.23 15.90 39.83
CA THR A 109 15.10 15.43 40.93
C THR A 109 15.87 14.17 40.48
N THR A 110 17.11 14.07 40.96
CA THR A 110 18.20 13.15 40.63
C THR A 110 18.02 11.73 41.18
N ALA A 111 18.38 10.70 40.40
CA ALA A 111 19.10 9.51 40.89
C ALA A 111 19.55 8.62 39.72
N LYS A 112 20.84 8.25 39.69
CA LYS A 112 21.36 7.18 38.84
C LYS A 112 21.06 5.83 39.49
N PRO A 113 20.81 4.77 38.71
CA PRO A 113 21.30 3.45 39.08
C PRO A 113 22.30 2.98 38.02
N THR A 114 23.55 2.86 38.45
CA THR A 114 24.57 2.08 37.75
C THR A 114 24.16 0.62 37.81
N GLY A 115 23.61 0.10 36.72
CA GLY A 115 23.24 -1.30 36.55
C GLY A 115 23.91 -1.83 35.28
N ILE A 116 24.79 -2.80 35.48
CA ILE A 116 25.57 -3.53 34.48
C ILE A 116 24.66 -4.02 33.34
N TYR A 117 24.94 -3.65 32.09
CA TYR A 117 24.14 -4.11 30.95
C TYR A 117 24.58 -5.51 30.48
N PRO A 118 23.66 -6.43 30.15
CA PRO A 118 23.95 -7.86 29.95
C PRO A 118 24.42 -8.24 28.54
N TRP A 119 24.90 -7.29 27.72
CA TRP A 119 25.40 -7.57 26.36
C TRP A 119 26.92 -7.74 26.30
N ALA A 120 27.59 -7.85 27.44
CA ALA A 120 29.00 -8.23 27.48
C ALA A 120 29.15 -9.76 27.45
N TYR A 121 29.09 -10.35 26.26
CA TYR A 121 29.77 -11.59 25.89
C TYR A 121 30.20 -11.52 24.43
#